data_AF-A0A9C9KTC7-F1
#
_entry.id   AF-A0A9C9KTC7-F1
#
_cell.length_a   1.000
_cell.length_b   1.000
_cell.length_c   1.000
_cell.angle_alpha   90.00
_cell.angle_beta   90.00
_cell.angle_gamma   90.00
#
_symmetry.space_group_name_H-M   'P 1'
#
loop_
_entity.id
_entity.type
_entity.pdbx_description
1 polymer ?
#
loop_
_entity_poly.entity_id
_entity_poly.type
_entity_poly.pdbx_seq_one_letter_code
_entity_poly.pdbx_strand_id
1 'polypeptide(L)'
;HPAVLRAIRQVIQSAHESGKPVSVCGEMAGDPAAALLLLGMGVDSLSMSAASLLRVKWVVRSFSMPKIQSLLDEAWTFEDAGAVRTLLHKTLEEAGLGGLIRAGR
;
A
#
# COMPACT_ATOMS: atom_id res chain seq x y z
N HIS A 1 -2.74 1.17 10.64
CA HIS A 1 -3.94 1.11 11.50
C HIS A 1 -5.16 1.35 10.62
N PRO A 2 -6.25 0.56 10.71
CA PRO A 2 -7.41 0.68 9.82
C PRO A 2 -8.02 2.09 9.77
N ALA A 3 -8.12 2.77 10.92
CA ALA A 3 -8.55 4.17 10.98
C ALA A 3 -7.75 5.13 10.07
N VAL A 4 -6.42 4.97 10.02
CA VAL A 4 -5.54 5.78 9.15
C VAL A 4 -5.79 5.44 7.67
N LEU A 5 -5.96 4.17 7.34
CA LEU A 5 -6.27 3.74 5.97
C LEU A 5 -7.61 4.31 5.50
N ARG A 6 -8.64 4.29 6.36
CA ARG A 6 -9.95 4.89 6.07
C ARG A 6 -9.83 6.40 5.84
N ALA A 7 -9.05 7.10 6.67
CA ALA A 7 -8.80 8.53 6.50
C ALA A 7 -8.10 8.84 5.16
N ILE A 8 -7.08 8.06 4.78
CA ILE A 8 -6.39 8.21 3.49
C ILE A 8 -7.37 7.99 2.34
N ARG A 9 -8.16 6.92 2.38
CA ARG A 9 -9.19 6.64 1.36
C ARG A 9 -10.19 7.80 1.23
N GLN A 10 -10.65 8.35 2.36
CA GLN A 10 -11.58 9.47 2.34
C GLN A 10 -10.97 10.71 1.68
N VAL A 11 -9.71 11.02 1.98
CA VAL A 11 -8.99 12.13 1.33
C VAL A 11 -8.86 11.91 -0.18
N ILE A 12 -8.51 10.70 -0.60
CA ILE A 12 -8.40 10.34 -2.04
C ILE A 12 -9.75 10.54 -2.73
N GLN A 13 -10.83 10.01 -2.15
CA GLN A 13 -12.17 10.13 -2.72
C GLN A 13 -12.60 11.59 -2.87
N SER A 14 -12.46 12.40 -1.81
CA SER A 14 -12.85 13.83 -1.85
C SER A 14 -12.00 14.65 -2.82
N ALA A 15 -10.71 14.32 -2.97
CA ALA A 15 -9.84 14.98 -3.95
C ALA A 15 -10.26 14.63 -5.38
N HIS A 16 -10.54 13.35 -5.65
CA HIS A 16 -11.00 12.87 -6.96
C HIS A 16 -12.37 13.42 -7.33
N GLU A 17 -13.31 13.53 -6.38
CA GLU A 17 -14.60 14.22 -6.57
C GLU A 17 -14.41 15.69 -6.97
N SER A 18 -13.30 16.31 -6.56
CA SER A 18 -12.92 17.67 -6.92
C SER A 18 -12.03 17.75 -8.17
N GLY A 19 -11.80 16.63 -8.87
CA GLY A 19 -10.90 16.57 -10.03
C GLY A 19 -9.43 16.84 -9.71
N LYS A 20 -9.00 16.62 -8.47
CA LYS A 20 -7.62 16.88 -8.01
C LYS A 20 -6.87 15.56 -7.77
N PRO A 21 -5.62 15.43 -8.24
CA PRO A 21 -4.81 14.26 -7.95
C PRO A 21 -4.31 14.25 -6.50
N VAL A 22 -3.98 13.07 -5.99
CA VAL A 22 -3.40 12.85 -4.66
C VAL A 22 -2.02 12.21 -4.76
N SER A 23 -1.08 12.79 -4.02
CA SER A 23 0.25 12.24 -3.81
C SER A 23 0.44 11.85 -2.35
N VAL A 24 1.08 10.71 -2.10
CA VAL A 24 1.46 10.29 -0.74
C VAL A 24 2.99 10.26 -0.64
N CYS A 25 3.51 10.90 0.41
CA CYS A 25 4.93 10.92 0.74
C CYS A 25 5.18 10.35 2.14
N GLY A 26 6.46 10.22 2.50
CA GLY A 26 6.90 9.69 3.80
C GLY A 26 7.11 8.19 3.81
N GLU A 27 7.42 7.64 4.98
CA GLU A 27 7.86 6.25 5.14
C GLU A 27 6.84 5.23 4.58
N MET A 28 5.54 5.50 4.73
CA MET A 28 4.49 4.61 4.21
C MET A 28 4.49 4.52 2.67
N ALA A 29 4.84 5.60 1.96
CA ALA A 29 4.95 5.57 0.50
C ALA A 29 6.17 4.74 0.04
N GLY A 30 7.22 4.71 0.87
CA GLY A 30 8.44 3.93 0.65
C GLY A 30 8.37 2.49 1.15
N ASP A 31 7.31 2.10 1.87
CA ASP A 31 7.10 0.74 2.36
C ASP A 31 6.51 -0.15 1.25
N PRO A 32 7.19 -1.23 0.84
CA PRO A 32 6.72 -2.05 -0.27
C PRO A 32 5.35 -2.70 -0.02
N ALA A 33 5.01 -3.03 1.22
CA ALA A 33 3.74 -3.67 1.57
C ALA A 33 2.60 -2.65 1.57
N ALA A 34 2.81 -1.49 2.20
CA ALA A 34 1.82 -0.43 2.27
C ALA A 34 1.55 0.23 0.91
N ALA A 35 2.54 0.26 0.01
CA ALA A 35 2.37 0.77 -1.35
C ALA A 35 1.27 0.04 -2.12
N LEU A 36 1.05 -1.26 -1.90
CA LEU A 36 -0.04 -2.01 -2.51
C LEU A 36 -1.42 -1.47 -2.06
N LEU A 37 -1.58 -1.18 -0.77
CA LEU A 37 -2.82 -0.61 -0.25
C LEU A 37 -3.05 0.80 -0.81
N LEU A 38 -2.02 1.64 -0.84
CA LEU A 38 -2.10 2.99 -1.40
C LEU A 38 -2.52 2.98 -2.86
N LEU A 39 -1.94 2.07 -3.66
CA LEU A 39 -2.28 1.88 -5.06
C LEU A 39 -3.73 1.40 -5.22
N GLY A 40 -4.16 0.42 -4.41
CA GLY A 40 -5.53 -0.09 -4.41
C GLY A 40 -6.57 0.95 -4.00
N MET A 41 -6.20 1.89 -3.12
CA MET A 41 -7.06 3.02 -2.75
C MET A 41 -7.15 4.09 -3.84
N GLY A 42 -6.32 4.03 -4.88
CA GLY A 42 -6.35 4.94 -6.02
C GLY A 42 -5.44 6.16 -5.88
N VAL A 43 -4.36 6.10 -5.12
CA VAL A 43 -3.38 7.20 -5.10
C VAL A 43 -2.79 7.42 -6.50
N ASP A 44 -2.65 8.68 -6.92
CA ASP A 44 -2.13 9.01 -8.26
C ASP A 44 -0.60 8.98 -8.32
N SER A 45 0.07 9.29 -7.21
CA SER A 45 1.54 9.26 -7.14
C SER A 45 2.08 8.93 -5.75
N LEU A 46 3.23 8.26 -5.73
CA LEU A 46 4.01 7.98 -4.52
C LEU A 46 5.35 8.70 -4.58
N SER A 47 5.73 9.39 -3.51
CA SER A 47 7.01 10.07 -3.37
C SER A 47 7.83 9.43 -2.25
N MET A 48 9.08 9.05 -2.55
CA MET A 48 9.94 8.31 -1.63
C MET A 48 11.43 8.53 -1.93
N SER A 49 12.29 8.07 -1.03
CA SER A 49 13.75 8.07 -1.24
C SER A 49 14.16 7.10 -2.36
N ALA A 50 15.30 7.37 -3.00
CA ALA A 50 15.86 6.50 -4.03
C ALA A 50 16.11 5.06 -3.53
N ALA A 51 16.43 4.90 -2.23
CA ALA A 51 16.66 3.61 -1.61
C ALA A 51 15.39 2.74 -1.53
N SER A 52 14.20 3.35 -1.44
CA SER A 52 12.92 2.63 -1.42
C SER A 52 12.32 2.45 -2.81
N LEU A 53 12.65 3.33 -3.75
CA LEU A 53 12.06 3.37 -5.09
C LEU A 53 12.09 2.03 -5.82
N LEU A 54 13.24 1.35 -5.86
CA LEU A 54 13.37 0.09 -6.60
C LEU A 54 12.57 -1.06 -5.94
N ARG A 55 12.54 -1.11 -4.60
CA ARG A 55 11.80 -2.14 -3.86
C ARG A 55 10.30 -1.97 -4.05
N VAL A 56 9.79 -0.74 -3.92
CA VAL A 56 8.37 -0.44 -4.14
C VAL A 56 7.99 -0.69 -5.60
N LYS A 57 8.80 -0.24 -6.56
CA LYS A 57 8.57 -0.48 -7.99
C LYS A 57 8.47 -1.98 -8.30
N TRP A 58 9.34 -2.79 -7.71
CA TRP A 58 9.30 -4.23 -7.94
C TRP A 58 8.00 -4.84 -7.41
N VAL A 59 7.62 -4.54 -6.17
CA VAL A 59 6.36 -5.02 -5.59
C VAL A 59 5.17 -4.57 -6.45
N VAL A 60 5.03 -3.28 -6.75
CA VAL A 60 3.91 -2.78 -7.56
C VAL A 60 3.79 -3.49 -8.91
N ARG A 61 4.91 -3.86 -9.53
CA ARG A 61 4.93 -4.58 -10.82
C ARG A 61 4.66 -6.08 -10.71
N SER A 62 4.72 -6.64 -9.52
CA SER A 62 4.51 -8.07 -9.26
C SER A 62 3.06 -8.41 -8.94
N PHE A 63 2.18 -7.43 -8.73
CA PHE A 63 0.77 -7.64 -8.42
C PHE A 63 -0.14 -7.09 -9.51
N SER A 64 -1.20 -7.83 -9.82
CA SER A 64 -2.28 -7.35 -10.67
C SER A 64 -3.26 -6.50 -9.88
N MET A 65 -3.90 -5.53 -10.52
CA MET A 65 -4.90 -4.68 -9.86
C MET A 65 -6.05 -5.49 -9.21
N PRO A 66 -6.58 -6.57 -9.83
CA PRO A 66 -7.58 -7.41 -9.16
C PRO A 66 -7.09 -8.06 -7.86
N LYS A 67 -5.81 -8.48 -7.81
CA LYS A 67 -5.22 -9.04 -6.59
C LYS A 67 -5.06 -7.97 -5.50
N ILE A 68 -4.68 -6.76 -5.90
CA ILE A 68 -4.59 -5.61 -4.98
C ILE A 68 -5.98 -5.24 -4.42
N GLN A 69 -7.02 -5.23 -5.26
CA GLN A 69 -8.38 -4.96 -4.80
C GLN A 69 -8.85 -6.01 -3.79
N SER A 70 -8.61 -7.30 -4.06
CA SER A 70 -8.96 -8.39 -3.14
C SER A 70 -8.24 -8.23 -1.79
N LEU A 71 -6.96 -7.85 -1.82
CA LEU A 71 -6.16 -7.57 -0.62
C LEU A 71 -6.72 -6.39 0.18
N LEU A 72 -7.17 -5.34 -0.51
CA LEU A 72 -7.77 -4.16 0.11
C LEU A 72 -9.12 -4.49 0.76
N ASP A 73 -9.96 -5.28 0.08
CA ASP A 73 -11.26 -5.72 0.61
C ASP A 73 -11.08 -6.56 1.88
N GLU A 74 -10.11 -7.47 1.89
CA GLU A 74 -9.75 -8.24 3.09
C GLU A 74 -9.20 -7.31 4.19
N ALA A 75 -8.33 -6.36 3.86
CA ALA A 75 -7.78 -5.41 4.82
C ALA A 75 -8.86 -4.55 5.52
N TRP A 76 -9.97 -4.24 4.86
CA TRP A 76 -11.07 -3.48 5.46
C TRP A 76 -11.84 -4.23 6.54
N THR A 77 -11.75 -5.56 6.56
CA THR A 77 -12.41 -6.41 7.56
C THR A 77 -11.70 -6.41 8.91
N PHE A 78 -10.43 -5.98 8.95
CA PHE A 78 -9.65 -5.94 10.19
C PHE A 78 -9.86 -4.64 10.96
N GLU A 79 -9.90 -4.75 12.30
CA GLU A 79 -9.97 -3.62 13.22
C GLU A 79 -8.62 -3.26 13.83
N ASP A 80 -7.63 -4.15 13.74
CA ASP A 80 -6.31 -3.96 14.31
C ASP A 80 -5.21 -3.76 13.25
N ALA A 81 -4.21 -2.96 13.60
CA ALA A 81 -3.09 -2.68 12.71
C ALA A 81 -2.15 -3.89 12.50
N GLY A 82 -2.15 -4.84 13.44
CA GLY A 82 -1.33 -6.04 13.40
C GLY A 82 -1.80 -7.00 12.32
N ALA A 83 -3.08 -7.34 12.27
CA ALA A 83 -3.68 -8.22 11.29
C ALA A 83 -3.50 -7.69 9.86
N VAL A 84 -3.68 -6.38 9.65
CA VAL A 84 -3.38 -5.77 8.35
C VAL A 84 -1.91 -5.97 7.97
N ARG A 85 -0.96 -5.73 8.88
CA ARG A 85 0.46 -5.97 8.58
C ARG A 85 0.74 -7.44 8.28
N THR A 86 0.19 -8.36 9.07
CA THR A 86 0.33 -9.80 8.86
C THR A 86 -0.22 -10.22 7.51
N LEU A 87 -1.38 -9.71 7.11
CA LEU A 87 -1.97 -9.93 5.78
C LEU A 87 -1.01 -9.51 4.67
N LEU A 88 -0.49 -8.27 4.74
CA LEU A 88 0.41 -7.73 3.73
C LEU A 88 1.71 -8.53 3.65
N HIS A 89 2.29 -8.88 4.80
CA HIS A 89 3.53 -9.66 4.85
C HIS A 89 3.32 -11.06 4.27
N LYS A 90 2.25 -11.75 4.65
CA LYS A 90 1.88 -13.06 4.09
C LYS A 90 1.71 -12.99 2.57
N THR A 91 1.02 -11.96 2.07
CA THR A 91 0.79 -11.75 0.64
C THR A 91 2.11 -11.59 -0.13
N LEU A 92 3.07 -10.86 0.43
CA LEU A 92 4.39 -10.71 -0.16
C LEU A 92 5.23 -11.99 -0.06
N GLU A 93 5.13 -12.74 1.03
CA GLU A 93 5.80 -14.05 1.17
C GLU A 93 5.29 -15.06 0.15
N GLU A 94 3.97 -15.16 -0.04
CA GLU A 94 3.33 -16.01 -1.04
C GLU A 94 3.72 -15.63 -2.48
N ALA A 95 4.03 -14.35 -2.72
CA ALA A 95 4.54 -13.86 -4.00
C ALA A 95 6.07 -14.02 -4.16
N GLY A 96 6.77 -14.62 -3.20
CA GLY A 96 8.24 -14.77 -3.22
C GLY A 96 9.01 -13.48 -2.92
N LEU A 97 8.34 -12.45 -2.40
CA LEU A 97 8.87 -11.09 -2.16
C LEU A 97 9.13 -10.79 -0.68
N GLY A 98 9.02 -11.78 0.22
CA GLY A 98 9.20 -11.59 1.66
C GLY A 98 10.56 -10.99 2.06
N GLY A 99 11.60 -11.18 1.25
CA GLY A 99 12.92 -10.57 1.47
C GLY A 99 12.90 -9.03 1.46
N LEU A 100 11.96 -8.41 0.74
CA LEU A 100 11.88 -6.96 0.59
C LEU A 100 11.42 -6.24 1.87
N ILE A 101 10.67 -6.94 2.72
CA ILE A 101 10.19 -6.44 4.01
C ILE A 101 11.26 -6.61 5.09
N ARG A 102 12.11 -7.64 4.96
CA ARG A 102 13.14 -7.99 5.94
C ARG A 102 14.44 -7.23 5.72
N ALA A 103 14.76 -6.85 4.48
CA ALA A 103 16.04 -6.24 4.09
C ALA A 103 16.21 -4.75 4.49
N GLY A 104 15.58 -4.31 5.59
CA GLY A 104 15.66 -2.93 6.08
C GLY A 104 15.63 -2.80 7.61
N ARG A 105 15.86 -3.90 8.33
CA ARG A 105 16.08 -3.93 9.78
C ARG A 105 17.51 -4.34 10.07
#